data_AF-A0A7S0ACW9-F1
#
_entry.id   AF-A0A7S0ACW9-F1
#
_cell.length_a   1.000
_cell.length_b   1.000
_cell.length_c   1.000
_cell.angle_alpha   90.00
_cell.angle_beta   90.00
_cell.angle_gamma   90.00
#
_symmetry.space_group_name_H-M   'P 1'
#
loop_
_entity.id
_entity.type
_entity.pdbx_description
1 polymer ?
#
loop_
_entity_poly.entity_id
_entity_poly.type
_entity_poly.pdbx_seq_one_letter_code
_entity_poly.pdbx_strand_id
1 'polypeptide(L)'
;RKAKRKGPGNAMDAEKIKRLDAVDFVWEPWRAQWEHGYQHIAAYIRDHGDALVPQRFVAADGFRLGRWVDRKRRAREQGSLGIELIGHLDGVGFVWDPLRFQWENGVKHLADYIRDHADALVP
;
A
#
# COMPACT_ATOMS: atom_id res chain seq x y z
N ARG A 1 7.03 40.22 -11.96
CA ARG A 1 7.87 40.09 -10.74
C ARG A 1 8.82 38.92 -10.94
N LYS A 2 10.14 39.13 -10.83
CA LYS A 2 11.18 38.10 -11.03
C LYS A 2 11.55 37.47 -9.68
N ALA A 3 11.79 36.17 -9.66
CA ALA A 3 12.70 35.55 -8.69
C ALA A 3 13.66 34.64 -9.47
N LYS A 4 14.94 35.01 -9.47
CA LYS A 4 16.07 34.26 -10.04
C LYS A 4 16.35 33.03 -9.16
N ARG A 5 16.58 31.87 -9.77
CA ARG A 5 17.42 30.81 -9.18
C ARG A 5 18.72 30.74 -9.99
N LYS A 6 19.86 31.01 -9.36
CA LYS A 6 21.20 30.86 -9.93
C LYS A 6 21.98 29.86 -9.07
N GLY A 7 22.41 28.77 -9.69
CA GLY A 7 23.33 27.74 -9.18
C GLY A 7 23.52 26.69 -10.30
N PRO A 8 24.76 26.30 -10.66
CA PRO A 8 25.06 25.73 -11.97
C PRO A 8 24.88 24.20 -12.01
N GLY A 9 24.35 23.70 -13.12
CA GLY A 9 24.50 22.30 -13.54
C GLY A 9 23.36 21.35 -13.18
N ASN A 10 22.18 21.49 -13.81
CA ASN A 10 21.35 20.34 -14.21
C ASN A 10 20.13 20.75 -15.08
N ALA A 11 20.29 21.67 -16.05
CA ALA A 11 19.24 21.89 -17.02
C ALA A 11 19.23 20.70 -17.99
N MET A 12 18.34 19.74 -17.79
CA MET A 12 18.10 18.71 -18.79
C MET A 12 17.69 19.39 -20.09
N ASP A 13 18.47 19.14 -21.13
CA ASP A 13 18.27 19.71 -22.45
C ASP A 13 16.89 19.30 -22.99
N ALA A 14 16.16 20.23 -23.61
CA ALA A 14 14.82 19.99 -24.12
C ALA A 14 14.81 18.83 -25.15
N GLU A 15 15.91 18.66 -25.88
CA GLU A 15 16.10 17.57 -26.83
C GLU A 15 16.25 16.20 -26.13
N LYS A 16 16.84 16.17 -24.93
CA LYS A 16 16.94 14.94 -24.13
C LYS A 16 15.59 14.51 -23.57
N ILE A 17 14.78 15.47 -23.13
CA ILE A 17 13.40 15.22 -22.66
C ILE A 17 12.57 14.65 -23.81
N LYS A 18 12.61 15.27 -24.99
CA LYS A 18 11.86 14.82 -26.17
C LYS A 18 12.23 13.40 -26.62
N ARG A 19 13.51 13.02 -26.53
CA ARG A 19 13.98 11.66 -26.81
C ARG A 19 13.51 10.64 -25.77
N LEU A 20 13.42 11.02 -24.51
CA LEU A 20 12.93 10.17 -23.43
C LEU A 20 11.40 10.00 -23.52
N ASP A 21 10.66 11.06 -23.84
CA ASP A 21 9.22 10.97 -24.11
C ASP A 21 8.91 10.06 -25.30
N ALA A 22 9.76 10.07 -26.34
CA ALA A 22 9.60 9.20 -27.52
C ALA A 22 9.78 7.70 -27.25
N VAL A 23 10.27 7.32 -26.05
CA VAL A 23 10.43 5.91 -25.62
C VAL A 23 9.56 5.58 -24.41
N ASP A 24 8.51 6.38 -24.16
CA ASP A 24 7.60 6.25 -23.01
C ASP A 24 8.36 6.19 -21.66
N PHE A 25 9.40 7.01 -21.53
CA PHE A 25 10.23 7.04 -20.34
C PHE A 25 9.43 7.43 -19.10
N VAL A 26 9.46 6.58 -18.08
CA VAL A 26 8.75 6.81 -16.83
C VAL A 26 9.52 7.81 -15.97
N TRP A 27 9.09 9.07 -15.97
CA TRP A 27 9.68 10.15 -15.18
C TRP A 27 9.54 9.98 -13.66
N GLU A 28 8.49 9.28 -13.22
CA GLU A 28 8.22 9.01 -11.79
C GLU A 28 8.02 7.50 -11.55
N PRO A 29 9.10 6.70 -11.62
CA PRO A 29 9.00 5.24 -11.51
C PRO A 29 8.48 4.79 -10.13
N TRP A 30 8.70 5.61 -9.11
CA TRP A 30 8.13 5.40 -7.77
C TRP A 30 6.61 5.52 -7.75
N ARG A 31 6.03 6.40 -8.59
CA ARG A 31 4.58 6.60 -8.69
C ARG A 31 3.91 5.45 -9.43
N ALA A 32 4.54 4.96 -10.51
CA ALA A 32 4.07 3.77 -11.21
C ALA A 32 4.08 2.52 -10.29
N GLN A 33 5.15 2.31 -9.51
CA GLN A 33 5.21 1.23 -8.53
C GLN A 33 4.21 1.38 -7.38
N TRP A 34 3.92 2.63 -6.98
CA TRP A 34 2.88 2.92 -6.01
C TRP A 34 1.51 2.51 -6.54
N GLU A 35 1.15 3.02 -7.72
CA GLU A 35 -0.16 2.79 -8.34
C GLU A 35 -0.40 1.30 -8.59
N HIS A 36 0.60 0.59 -9.10
CA HIS A 36 0.50 -0.85 -9.33
C HIS A 36 0.24 -1.62 -8.04
N GLY A 37 0.97 -1.30 -6.96
CA GLY A 37 0.72 -1.93 -5.65
C GLY A 37 -0.62 -1.53 -5.03
N TYR A 38 -1.05 -0.28 -5.24
CA TYR A 38 -2.34 0.23 -4.78
C TYR A 38 -3.51 -0.51 -5.46
N GLN A 39 -3.44 -0.71 -6.78
CA GLN A 39 -4.44 -1.48 -7.52
C GLN A 39 -4.53 -2.92 -7.01
N HIS A 40 -3.38 -3.55 -6.76
CA HIS A 40 -3.31 -4.92 -6.23
C HIS A 40 -3.89 -5.05 -4.83
N ILE A 41 -3.61 -4.10 -3.92
CA ILE A 41 -4.18 -4.17 -2.57
C ILE A 41 -5.69 -3.88 -2.58
N ALA A 42 -6.14 -2.95 -3.41
CA ALA A 42 -7.57 -2.66 -3.56
C ALA A 42 -8.32 -3.88 -4.14
N ALA A 43 -7.72 -4.58 -5.10
CA ALA A 43 -8.27 -5.83 -5.62
C ALA A 43 -8.30 -6.93 -4.55
N TYR A 44 -7.20 -7.12 -3.84
CA TYR A 44 -7.12 -8.11 -2.76
C TYR A 44 -8.21 -7.90 -1.71
N ILE A 45 -8.38 -6.65 -1.23
CA ILE A 45 -9.39 -6.30 -0.23
C ILE A 45 -10.80 -6.53 -0.76
N ARG A 46 -11.07 -6.21 -2.03
CA ARG A 46 -12.36 -6.49 -2.66
C ARG A 46 -12.68 -7.99 -2.66
N ASP A 47 -11.68 -8.82 -2.96
CA ASP A 47 -11.85 -10.25 -3.17
C ASP A 47 -11.87 -11.05 -1.85
N HIS A 48 -11.12 -10.59 -0.84
CA HIS A 48 -10.95 -11.30 0.44
C HIS A 48 -11.71 -10.64 1.61
N GLY A 49 -12.14 -9.39 1.46
CA GLY A 49 -12.81 -8.61 2.50
C GLY A 49 -11.87 -7.95 3.52
N ASP A 50 -10.56 -8.22 3.46
CA ASP A 50 -9.56 -7.63 4.36
C ASP A 50 -8.21 -7.38 3.66
N ALA A 51 -7.31 -6.69 4.35
CA ALA A 51 -5.95 -6.42 3.90
C ALA A 51 -4.90 -7.33 4.58
N LEU A 52 -5.30 -8.52 5.06
CA LEU A 52 -4.42 -9.51 5.68
C LEU A 52 -3.66 -10.32 4.63
N VAL A 53 -2.93 -9.60 3.77
CA VAL A 53 -2.13 -10.22 2.70
C VAL A 53 -1.01 -11.07 3.30
N PRO A 54 -0.89 -12.37 2.96
CA PRO A 54 0.24 -13.19 3.36
C PRO A 54 1.56 -12.61 2.86
N GLN A 55 2.62 -12.68 3.67
CA GLN A 55 3.93 -12.08 3.32
C GLN A 55 4.50 -12.58 1.98
N ARG A 56 4.24 -13.85 1.63
CA ARG A 56 4.71 -14.50 0.40
C ARG A 56 3.69 -14.43 -0.74
N PHE A 57 2.58 -13.74 -0.58
CA PHE A 57 1.55 -13.63 -1.62
C PHE A 57 2.10 -12.93 -2.86
N VAL A 58 1.77 -13.50 -4.02
CA VAL A 58 2.12 -13.02 -5.35
C VAL A 58 0.84 -12.98 -6.16
N ALA A 59 0.53 -11.82 -6.75
CA ALA A 59 -0.62 -11.65 -7.61
C ALA A 59 -0.43 -12.41 -8.94
N ALA A 60 -1.50 -12.57 -9.71
CA ALA A 60 -1.50 -13.34 -10.95
C ALA A 60 -0.49 -12.84 -12.00
N ASP A 61 -0.18 -11.54 -11.99
CA ASP A 61 0.81 -10.90 -12.86
C ASP A 61 2.26 -11.03 -12.35
N GLY A 62 2.49 -11.77 -11.26
CA GLY A 62 3.79 -11.93 -10.63
C GLY A 62 4.15 -10.83 -9.63
N PHE A 63 3.26 -9.86 -9.38
CA PHE A 63 3.52 -8.78 -8.42
C PHE A 63 3.54 -9.31 -6.99
N ARG A 64 4.66 -9.08 -6.28
CA ARG A 64 4.87 -9.54 -4.88
C ARG A 64 4.14 -8.65 -3.88
N LEU A 65 2.81 -8.67 -3.91
CA LEU A 65 1.96 -7.81 -3.07
C LEU A 65 2.26 -7.99 -1.58
N GLY A 66 2.49 -9.22 -1.10
CA GLY A 66 2.81 -9.44 0.32
C GLY A 66 4.06 -8.68 0.79
N ARG A 67 5.10 -8.60 -0.06
CA ARG A 67 6.31 -7.81 0.21
C ARG A 67 6.05 -6.31 0.10
N TRP A 68 5.19 -5.89 -0.83
CA TRP A 68 4.83 -4.48 -0.97
C TRP A 68 4.09 -3.98 0.27
N VAL A 69 3.10 -4.74 0.76
CA VAL A 69 2.33 -4.46 1.99
C VAL A 69 3.26 -4.33 3.20
N ASP A 70 4.17 -5.28 3.40
CA ASP A 70 5.16 -5.25 4.48
C ASP A 70 6.04 -3.99 4.45
N ARG A 71 6.49 -3.58 3.25
CA ARG A 71 7.25 -2.34 3.08
C ARG A 71 6.43 -1.11 3.44
N LYS A 72 5.13 -1.06 3.16
CA LYS A 72 4.28 0.07 3.54
C LYS A 72 4.10 0.17 5.04
N ARG A 73 3.88 -0.95 5.74
CA ARG A 73 3.79 -0.98 7.21
C ARG A 73 5.08 -0.46 7.84
N ARG A 74 6.24 -0.98 7.41
CA ARG A 74 7.56 -0.51 7.88
C ARG A 74 7.82 0.96 7.57
N ALA A 75 7.45 1.44 6.38
CA ALA A 75 7.63 2.83 6.00
C ALA A 75 6.81 3.78 6.89
N ARG A 76 5.59 3.38 7.26
CA ARG A 76 4.75 4.12 8.22
C ARG A 76 5.35 4.12 9.63
N GLU A 77 5.79 2.97 10.13
CA GLU A 77 6.46 2.86 11.44
C GLU A 77 7.71 3.74 11.53
N GLN A 78 8.46 3.84 10.42
CA GLN A 78 9.66 4.68 10.33
C GLN A 78 9.35 6.16 10.07
N GLY A 79 8.09 6.56 9.92
CA GLY A 79 7.69 7.94 9.60
C GLY A 79 8.12 8.42 8.21
N SER A 80 8.48 7.49 7.31
CA SER A 80 8.96 7.79 5.95
C SER A 80 7.85 7.74 4.89
N LEU A 81 6.64 7.33 5.27
CA LEU A 81 5.48 7.31 4.39
C LEU A 81 4.70 8.62 4.54
N GLY A 82 4.52 9.34 3.43
CA GLY A 82 3.79 10.61 3.42
C GLY A 82 2.32 10.45 3.83
N ILE A 83 1.77 11.47 4.50
CA ILE A 83 0.41 11.45 5.05
C ILE A 83 -0.68 11.22 3.98
N GLU A 84 -0.51 11.79 2.79
CA GLU A 84 -1.40 11.57 1.64
C GLU A 84 -1.46 10.09 1.23
N LEU A 85 -0.31 9.42 1.23
CA LEU A 85 -0.21 8.00 0.88
C LEU A 85 -0.82 7.09 1.95
N ILE A 86 -0.72 7.51 3.22
CA ILE A 86 -1.41 6.84 4.32
C ILE A 86 -2.92 6.99 4.13
N GLY A 87 -3.42 8.20 3.86
CA GLY A 87 -4.84 8.47 3.64
C GLY A 87 -5.42 7.68 2.47
N HIS A 88 -4.68 7.52 1.37
CA HIS A 88 -5.11 6.67 0.25
C HIS A 88 -5.28 5.21 0.67
N LEU A 89 -4.34 4.67 1.46
CA LEU A 89 -4.43 3.29 1.95
C LEU A 89 -5.54 3.12 2.99
N ASP A 90 -5.74 4.10 3.86
CA ASP A 90 -6.86 4.11 4.80
C ASP A 90 -8.20 4.07 4.06
N GLY A 91 -8.32 4.83 2.96
CA GLY A 91 -9.54 4.90 2.15
C GLY A 91 -9.97 3.58 1.52
N VAL A 92 -9.05 2.63 1.33
CA VAL A 92 -9.37 1.27 0.83
C VAL A 92 -9.49 0.24 1.94
N GLY A 93 -9.40 0.62 3.22
CA GLY A 93 -9.48 -0.31 4.35
C GLY A 93 -8.17 -1.05 4.65
N PHE A 94 -7.02 -0.44 4.35
CA PHE A 94 -5.73 -1.07 4.61
C PHE A 94 -5.48 -1.31 6.10
N VAL A 95 -5.05 -2.53 6.43
CA VAL A 95 -4.71 -2.93 7.81
C VAL A 95 -3.24 -2.68 8.08
N TRP A 96 -2.97 -1.65 8.88
CA TRP A 96 -1.61 -1.30 9.32
C TRP A 96 -1.05 -2.23 10.40
N ASP A 97 -1.91 -2.74 11.29
CA ASP A 97 -1.56 -3.66 12.37
C ASP A 97 -2.36 -4.97 12.23
N PRO A 98 -1.79 -5.99 11.56
CA PRO A 98 -2.46 -7.27 11.35
C PRO A 98 -2.75 -8.01 12.65
N LEU A 99 -1.85 -7.92 13.63
CA LEU A 99 -1.99 -8.66 14.89
C LEU A 99 -3.17 -8.11 15.68
N ARG A 100 -3.26 -6.78 15.78
CA ARG A 100 -4.40 -6.13 16.39
C ARG A 100 -5.71 -6.45 15.68
N PHE A 101 -5.73 -6.38 14.34
CA PHE A 101 -6.93 -6.68 13.56
C PHE A 101 -7.39 -8.14 13.73
N GLN A 102 -6.46 -9.09 13.72
CA GLN A 102 -6.76 -10.50 13.97
C GLN A 102 -7.28 -10.73 15.39
N TRP A 103 -6.69 -10.07 16.39
CA TRP A 103 -7.17 -10.12 17.77
C TRP A 103 -8.60 -9.59 17.89
N GLU A 104 -8.89 -8.40 17.35
CA GLU A 104 -10.22 -7.80 17.39
C GLU A 104 -11.27 -8.69 16.70
N ASN A 105 -10.94 -9.30 15.56
CA ASN A 105 -11.81 -10.28 14.91
C ASN A 105 -11.99 -11.55 15.73
N GLY A 106 -10.93 -12.09 16.34
CA GLY A 106 -11.01 -13.27 17.20
C GLY A 106 -11.93 -13.03 18.41
N VAL A 107 -11.83 -11.85 19.05
CA VAL A 107 -12.74 -11.45 20.14
C VAL A 107 -14.18 -11.36 19.65
N LYS A 108 -14.42 -10.79 18.46
CA LYS A 108 -15.78 -10.71 17.88
C LYS A 108 -16.37 -12.11 17.66
N HIS A 109 -15.62 -13.02 17.04
CA HIS A 109 -16.06 -14.40 16.82
C HIS A 109 -16.37 -15.13 18.14
N LEU A 110 -15.55 -14.94 19.16
CA LEU A 110 -15.81 -15.49 20.49
C LEU A 110 -17.10 -14.91 21.11
N ALA A 111 -17.33 -13.60 20.98
CA ALA A 111 -18.53 -12.95 21.48
C ALA A 111 -19.80 -13.43 20.75
N ASP A 112 -19.72 -13.66 19.44
CA ASP A 112 -20.82 -14.25 18.65
C ASP A 112 -21.08 -15.70 19.09
N TYR A 113 -20.03 -16.50 19.29
CA TYR A 113 -20.18 -17.88 19.79
C TYR A 113 -20.87 -17.95 21.16
N ILE A 114 -20.42 -17.14 22.13
CA ILE A 114 -21.01 -17.09 23.48
C ILE A 114 -22.49 -16.67 23.42
N ARG A 115 -22.85 -15.77 22.52
CA ARG A 115 -24.24 -15.35 22.32
C ARG A 115 -25.12 -16.50 21.83
N ASP A 116 -24.59 -17.29 20.90
CA ASP A 116 -25.34 -18.36 20.23
C ASP A 116 -25.36 -19.67 21.04
N HIS A 117 -24.35 -19.91 21.88
CA HIS A 117 -24.15 -21.20 22.57
C HIS A 117 -24.25 -21.10 24.10
N ALA A 118 -24.40 -19.89 24.66
CA ALA A 118 -24.50 -19.62 26.10
C ALA A 118 -23.32 -20.11 26.96
N ASP A 119 -22.23 -20.57 26.36
CA ASP A 119 -20.97 -20.88 27.02
C ASP A 119 -19.76 -20.55 26.11
N ALA A 120 -18.56 -20.58 26.70
CA ALA A 120 -17.30 -20.32 26.02
C ALA A 120 -16.51 -21.62 25.73
N LEU A 121 -17.16 -22.79 25.77
CA LEU A 121 -16.51 -24.07 25.53
C LEU A 121 -16.51 -24.35 24.03
N VAL A 122 -15.43 -23.93 23.38
CA VAL A 122 -15.11 -24.33 22.01
C VAL A 122 -14.64 -25.80 22.04
N PRO A 123 -15.24 -26.73 21.25
CA PRO A 123 -14.82 -28.14 21.18
C PRO A 123 -13.39 -28.35 20.68
#